data_AF-A0A2M9E407-F1
#
_entry.id   AF-A0A2M9E407-F1
#
_cell.length_a   1.000
_cell.length_b   1.000
_cell.length_c   1.000
_cell.angle_alpha   90.00
_cell.angle_beta   90.00
_cell.angle_gamma   90.00
#
_symmetry.space_group_name_H-M   'P 1'
#
loop_
_entity.id
_entity.type
_entity.pdbx_description
1 polymer ?
#
loop_
_entity_poly.entity_id
_entity_poly.type
_entity_poly.pdbx_seq_one_letter_code
_entity_poly.pdbx_strand_id
1 'polypeptide(L)'
;MSLARGLGLDERVPALFGLVHDSQRRNDDHDPEHGPRAAEYADWLWRKGVIELDAASMALLKAACEGHSDGHVDAHPVVQACWDADRLDLGRVGIRPDPRYLCTPLAKDPARIARAWAWSTR
;
A
#
# COMPACT_ATOMS: atom_id res chain seq x y z
N MET A 1 -11.76 9.53 6.43
CA MET A 1 -12.23 8.65 5.33
C MET A 1 -11.02 8.07 4.65
N SER A 2 -10.96 6.73 4.52
CA SER A 2 -9.90 5.98 3.84
C SER A 2 -9.75 6.44 2.39
N LEU A 3 -8.55 6.26 1.81
CA LEU A 3 -8.29 6.66 0.42
C LEU A 3 -9.14 5.83 -0.56
N ALA A 4 -9.20 4.50 -0.36
CA ALA A 4 -9.99 3.58 -1.18
C ALA A 4 -11.46 3.97 -1.27
N ARG A 5 -12.11 4.29 -0.14
CA ARG A 5 -13.51 4.73 -0.13
C ARG A 5 -13.71 6.05 -0.87
N GLY A 6 -12.76 6.99 -0.75
CA GLY A 6 -12.80 8.25 -1.48
C GLY A 6 -12.66 8.10 -3.00
N LEU A 7 -12.11 6.96 -3.45
CA LEU A 7 -11.98 6.59 -4.87
C LEU A 7 -13.11 5.69 -5.36
N GLY A 8 -14.06 5.31 -4.49
CA GLY A 8 -15.13 4.36 -4.84
C GLY A 8 -14.66 2.92 -5.03
N LEU A 9 -13.52 2.56 -4.43
CA LEU A 9 -12.92 1.22 -4.54
C LEU A 9 -13.36 0.31 -3.38
N ASP A 10 -13.36 -0.99 -3.63
CA ASP A 10 -13.47 -2.01 -2.58
C ASP A 10 -12.27 -1.90 -1.62
N GLU A 11 -12.55 -1.86 -0.32
CA GLU A 11 -11.55 -1.64 0.72
C GLU A 11 -10.84 -2.93 1.16
N ARG A 12 -11.30 -4.12 0.75
CA ARG A 12 -10.75 -5.41 1.20
C ARG A 12 -9.27 -5.57 0.87
N VAL A 13 -8.88 -5.33 -0.38
CA VAL A 13 -7.46 -5.43 -0.79
C VAL A 13 -6.61 -4.35 -0.10
N PRO A 14 -6.96 -3.06 -0.09
CA PRO A 14 -6.22 -2.03 0.65
C PRO A 14 -6.08 -2.30 2.15
N ALA A 15 -7.12 -2.84 2.80
CA ALA A 15 -7.07 -3.19 4.21
C ALA A 15 -6.09 -4.34 4.48
N LEU A 16 -6.15 -5.40 3.67
CA LEU A 16 -5.22 -6.53 3.77
C LEU A 16 -3.78 -6.11 3.44
N PHE A 17 -3.60 -5.29 2.41
CA PHE A 17 -2.29 -4.71 2.05
C PHE A 17 -1.67 -3.99 3.25
N GLY A 18 -2.43 -3.13 3.94
CA GLY A 18 -1.96 -2.41 5.12
C GLY A 18 -1.47 -3.32 6.26
N LEU A 19 -1.96 -4.57 6.34
CA LEU A 19 -1.53 -5.54 7.34
C LEU A 19 -0.28 -6.34 6.92
N VAL A 20 -0.09 -6.57 5.62
CA VAL A 20 0.89 -7.56 5.13
C VAL A 20 2.11 -7.00 4.42
N HIS A 21 2.02 -5.84 3.75
CA HIS A 21 3.08 -5.32 2.85
C HIS A 21 4.46 -5.22 3.51
N ASP A 22 4.49 -4.74 4.76
CA ASP A 22 5.72 -4.57 5.54
C ASP A 22 6.04 -5.75 6.49
N SER A 23 5.15 -6.75 6.57
CA SER A 23 5.24 -7.84 7.56
C SER A 23 6.45 -8.76 7.34
N GLN A 24 7.03 -8.76 6.14
CA GLN A 24 8.16 -9.60 5.74
C GLN A 24 9.47 -8.83 5.60
N ARG A 25 9.55 -7.64 6.21
CA ARG A 25 10.79 -6.90 6.41
C ARG A 25 11.72 -7.68 7.34
N ARG A 26 12.98 -7.82 6.96
CA ARG A 26 14.01 -8.52 7.76
C ARG A 26 14.92 -7.57 8.54
N ASN A 27 14.99 -6.32 8.12
CA ASN A 27 15.78 -5.26 8.75
C ASN A 27 15.19 -3.89 8.41
N ASP A 28 15.56 -2.86 9.16
CA ASP A 28 15.09 -1.48 8.94
C ASP A 28 15.96 -0.70 7.94
N ASP A 29 16.96 -1.35 7.34
CA ASP A 29 17.88 -0.76 6.36
C ASP A 29 17.36 -1.02 4.92
N HIS A 30 18.26 -1.45 4.02
CA HIS A 30 17.91 -1.77 2.63
C HIS A 30 17.45 -3.22 2.50
N ASP A 31 16.14 -3.40 2.29
CA ASP A 31 15.53 -4.71 2.13
C ASP A 31 14.61 -4.75 0.89
N PRO A 32 15.14 -4.68 -0.35
CA PRO A 32 14.33 -4.55 -1.56
C PRO A 32 13.40 -5.75 -1.81
N GLU A 33 13.67 -6.89 -1.17
CA GLU A 33 12.90 -8.12 -1.33
C GLU A 33 11.71 -8.24 -0.35
N HIS A 34 11.48 -7.27 0.55
CA HIS A 34 10.37 -7.35 1.50
C HIS A 34 9.00 -7.41 0.83
N GLY A 35 8.79 -6.62 -0.23
CA GLY A 35 7.55 -6.63 -1.02
C GLY A 35 7.25 -8.01 -1.65
N PRO A 36 8.16 -8.58 -2.45
CA PRO A 36 8.02 -9.94 -2.97
C PRO A 36 7.77 -11.00 -1.90
N ARG A 37 8.48 -10.93 -0.77
CA ARG A 37 8.23 -11.88 0.35
C ARG A 37 6.85 -11.67 0.97
N ALA A 38 6.37 -10.44 1.10
CA ALA A 38 5.03 -10.15 1.58
C ALA A 38 3.95 -10.70 0.65
N ALA A 39 4.16 -10.65 -0.67
CA ALA A 39 3.23 -11.24 -1.64
C ALA A 39 3.17 -12.77 -1.53
N GLU A 40 4.32 -13.44 -1.38
CA GLU A 40 4.38 -14.89 -1.12
C GLU A 40 3.74 -15.26 0.23
N TYR A 41 3.93 -14.45 1.26
CA TYR A 41 3.29 -14.66 2.56
C TYR A 41 1.76 -14.50 2.50
N ALA A 42 1.26 -13.48 1.80
CA ALA A 42 -0.16 -13.29 1.59
C ALA A 42 -0.79 -14.47 0.81
N ASP A 43 -0.09 -14.99 -0.21
CA ASP A 43 -0.51 -16.16 -0.98
C ASP A 43 -0.53 -17.45 -0.12
N TRP A 44 0.46 -17.60 0.77
CA TRP A 44 0.45 -18.67 1.77
C TRP A 44 -0.76 -18.57 2.72
N LEU A 45 -1.07 -17.36 3.24
CA LEU A 45 -2.24 -17.13 4.10
C LEU A 45 -3.56 -17.42 3.36
N TRP A 46 -3.66 -17.03 2.09
CA TRP A 46 -4.81 -17.31 1.23
C TRP A 46 -5.01 -18.82 1.02
N ARG A 47 -3.95 -19.57 0.70
CA ARG A 47 -4.01 -21.05 0.59
C ARG A 47 -4.35 -21.75 1.90
N LYS A 48 -4.12 -21.12 3.05
CA LYS A 48 -4.52 -21.62 4.38
C LYS A 48 -5.95 -21.23 4.77
N GLY A 49 -6.66 -20.45 3.95
CA GLY A 49 -7.99 -19.97 4.25
C GLY A 49 -8.05 -18.87 5.31
N VAL A 50 -6.91 -18.23 5.61
CA VAL A 50 -6.85 -17.10 6.57
C VAL A 50 -7.29 -15.79 5.89
N ILE A 51 -6.91 -15.62 4.63
CA ILE A 51 -7.36 -14.51 3.79
C ILE A 51 -8.46 -15.05 2.88
N GLU A 52 -9.64 -14.42 2.93
CA GLU A 52 -10.76 -14.73 2.05
C GLU A 52 -10.87 -13.66 0.96
N LEU A 53 -10.25 -13.92 -0.18
CA LEU A 53 -10.35 -13.13 -1.40
C LEU A 53 -10.61 -14.05 -2.60
N ASP A 54 -11.29 -13.54 -3.62
CA ASP A 54 -11.28 -14.20 -4.93
C ASP A 54 -9.89 -14.11 -5.58
N ALA A 55 -9.64 -14.96 -6.58
CA ALA A 55 -8.33 -15.04 -7.23
C ALA A 55 -7.89 -13.71 -7.86
N ALA A 56 -8.83 -12.90 -8.36
CA ALA A 56 -8.54 -11.62 -8.98
C ALA A 56 -8.07 -10.59 -7.94
N SER A 57 -8.78 -10.50 -6.81
CA SER A 57 -8.42 -9.63 -5.69
C SER A 57 -7.12 -10.07 -5.03
N MET A 58 -6.88 -11.39 -4.95
CA MET A 58 -5.61 -11.92 -4.45
C MET A 58 -4.44 -11.52 -5.37
N ALA A 59 -4.61 -11.59 -6.69
CA ALA A 59 -3.60 -11.12 -7.65
C ALA A 59 -3.29 -9.62 -7.48
N LEU A 60 -4.31 -8.80 -7.22
CA LEU A 60 -4.12 -7.38 -6.92
C LEU A 60 -3.37 -7.14 -5.59
N LEU A 61 -3.66 -7.93 -4.55
CA LEU A 61 -2.93 -7.87 -3.28
C LEU A 61 -1.45 -8.22 -3.48
N LYS A 62 -1.15 -9.31 -4.20
CA LYS A 62 0.24 -9.70 -4.53
C LYS A 62 0.97 -8.60 -5.28
N ALA A 63 0.37 -8.07 -6.36
CA ALA A 63 0.96 -7.00 -7.16
C ALA A 63 1.20 -5.71 -6.35
N ALA A 64 0.27 -5.37 -5.45
CA ALA A 64 0.43 -4.24 -4.54
C ALA A 64 1.63 -4.44 -3.61
N CYS A 65 1.77 -5.62 -3.00
CA CYS A 65 2.90 -5.96 -2.15
C CYS A 65 4.23 -6.05 -2.91
N GLU A 66 4.27 -6.59 -4.13
CA GLU A 66 5.53 -6.69 -4.88
C GLU A 66 6.12 -5.31 -5.21
N GLY A 67 5.29 -4.37 -5.65
CA GLY A 67 5.76 -3.10 -6.21
C GLY A 67 5.69 -1.86 -5.30
N HIS A 68 5.32 -1.98 -4.01
CA HIS A 68 5.05 -0.77 -3.21
C HIS A 68 6.28 0.12 -2.99
N SER A 69 7.47 -0.48 -2.90
CA SER A 69 8.75 0.22 -2.71
C SER A 69 9.42 0.70 -4.00
N ASP A 70 8.92 0.32 -5.18
CA ASP A 70 9.65 0.50 -6.45
C ASP A 70 9.42 1.87 -7.11
N GLY A 71 8.58 2.72 -6.50
CA GLY A 71 8.28 4.06 -7.01
C GLY A 71 7.35 4.09 -8.22
N HIS A 72 6.74 2.96 -8.60
CA HIS A 72 5.74 2.89 -9.66
C HIS A 72 4.50 3.74 -9.36
N VAL A 73 3.93 4.37 -10.38
CA VAL A 73 2.72 5.21 -10.26
C VAL A 73 1.59 4.80 -11.21
N ASP A 74 1.84 3.83 -12.09
CA ASP A 74 0.86 3.31 -13.04
C ASP A 74 0.60 1.82 -12.76
N ALA A 75 -0.67 1.49 -12.48
CA ALA A 75 -1.14 0.15 -12.16
C ALA A 75 -2.68 0.13 -12.10
N HIS A 76 -3.26 -1.03 -11.76
CA HIS A 76 -4.68 -1.13 -11.44
C HIS A 76 -5.09 -0.14 -10.32
N PRO A 77 -6.27 0.50 -10.37
CA PRO A 77 -6.67 1.52 -9.39
C PRO A 77 -6.59 1.09 -7.93
N VAL A 78 -6.87 -0.19 -7.63
CA VAL A 78 -6.72 -0.76 -6.28
C VAL A 78 -5.26 -0.80 -5.84
N VAL A 79 -4.34 -1.20 -6.73
CA VAL A 79 -2.90 -1.25 -6.45
C VAL A 79 -2.36 0.16 -6.23
N GLN A 80 -2.76 1.11 -7.09
CA GLN A 80 -2.43 2.53 -6.93
C GLN A 80 -2.91 3.09 -5.58
N ALA A 81 -4.13 2.73 -5.14
CA ALA A 81 -4.65 3.14 -3.85
C ALA A 81 -3.85 2.55 -2.66
N CYS A 82 -3.36 1.31 -2.78
CA CYS A 82 -2.45 0.71 -1.80
C CYS A 82 -1.13 1.49 -1.71
N TRP A 83 -0.47 1.74 -2.85
CA TRP A 83 0.79 2.48 -2.90
C TRP A 83 0.64 3.92 -2.42
N ASP A 84 -0.45 4.59 -2.77
CA ASP A 84 -0.75 5.93 -2.26
C ASP A 84 -0.94 5.92 -0.75
N ALA A 85 -1.61 4.91 -0.19
CA ALA A 85 -1.79 4.81 1.26
C ALA A 85 -0.45 4.61 1.99
N ASP A 86 0.41 3.71 1.51
CA ASP A 86 1.76 3.50 2.07
C ASP A 86 2.61 4.78 1.99
N ARG A 87 2.66 5.41 0.81
CA ARG A 87 3.45 6.63 0.58
C ARG A 87 2.95 7.84 1.37
N LEU A 88 1.64 7.94 1.63
CA LEU A 88 1.09 8.98 2.50
C LEU A 88 1.45 8.77 3.98
N ASP A 89 1.78 7.54 4.40
CA ASP A 89 2.18 7.19 5.77
C ASP A 89 3.71 7.26 6.02
N LEU A 90 4.46 7.72 5.02
CA LEU A 90 5.92 7.90 5.12
C LEU A 90 6.36 8.96 6.14
N GLY A 91 5.46 9.81 6.62
CA GLY A 91 5.80 10.77 7.68
C GLY A 91 6.25 10.09 8.99
N ARG A 92 5.83 8.84 9.24
CA ARG A 92 6.25 8.05 10.41
C ARG A 92 7.75 7.76 10.44
N VAL A 93 8.39 7.80 9.27
CA VAL A 93 9.85 7.62 9.09
C VAL A 93 10.54 8.93 8.66
N GLY A 94 9.87 10.07 8.87
CA GLY A 94 10.43 11.41 8.60
C GLY A 94 10.45 11.82 7.13
N ILE A 95 9.77 11.07 6.23
CA ILE A 95 9.74 11.37 4.80
C ILE A 95 8.42 12.06 4.45
N ARG A 96 8.49 13.30 3.97
CA ARG A 96 7.30 14.03 3.56
C ARG A 96 6.80 13.50 2.19
N PRO A 97 5.52 13.11 2.06
CA PRO A 97 5.01 12.59 0.79
C PRO A 97 5.15 13.63 -0.33
N ASP A 98 5.71 13.21 -1.47
CA ASP A 98 5.87 14.03 -2.68
C ASP A 98 4.80 13.62 -3.72
N PRO A 99 3.97 14.56 -4.21
CA PRO A 99 2.94 14.29 -5.22
C PRO A 99 3.42 13.54 -6.46
N ARG A 100 4.71 13.64 -6.82
CA ARG A 100 5.30 12.96 -7.99
C ARG A 100 5.32 11.43 -7.84
N TYR A 101 5.37 10.92 -6.62
CA TYR A 101 5.31 9.49 -6.32
C TYR A 101 3.91 9.01 -5.94
N LEU A 102 2.91 9.89 -5.97
CA LEU A 102 1.52 9.50 -5.76
C LEU A 102 0.87 9.18 -7.12
N CYS A 103 -0.13 8.32 -7.10
CA CYS A 103 -0.82 7.78 -8.25
C CYS A 103 -2.07 8.62 -8.53
N THR A 104 -2.99 8.66 -7.58
CA THR A 104 -4.35 9.19 -7.78
C THR A 104 -4.44 10.71 -7.55
N PRO A 105 -5.35 11.42 -8.25
CA PRO A 105 -5.61 12.83 -7.99
C PRO A 105 -6.00 13.09 -6.53
N LEU A 106 -6.75 12.17 -5.92
CA LEU A 106 -7.18 12.29 -4.53
C LEU A 106 -6.00 12.21 -3.55
N ALA A 107 -5.00 11.36 -3.82
CA ALA A 107 -3.78 11.29 -3.02
C ALA A 107 -2.89 12.53 -3.21
N LYS A 108 -2.83 13.07 -4.44
CA LYS A 108 -2.05 14.26 -4.80
C LYS A 108 -2.57 15.58 -4.22
N ASP A 109 -3.78 15.60 -3.66
CA ASP A 109 -4.36 16.78 -3.02
C ASP A 109 -3.43 17.32 -1.92
N PRO A 110 -2.93 18.58 -2.03
CA PRO A 110 -2.08 19.19 -1.02
C PRO A 110 -2.66 19.17 0.39
N ALA A 111 -3.98 19.33 0.54
CA ALA A 111 -4.63 19.28 1.84
C ALA A 111 -4.59 17.88 2.45
N ARG A 112 -4.68 16.84 1.61
CA ARG A 112 -4.56 15.44 2.05
C ARG A 112 -3.12 15.12 2.45
N ILE A 113 -2.14 15.53 1.66
CA ILE A 113 -0.72 15.33 1.98
C ILE A 113 -0.38 16.03 3.30
N ALA A 114 -0.83 17.27 3.50
CA ALA A 114 -0.62 18.01 4.74
C ALA A 114 -1.26 17.28 5.94
N ARG A 115 -2.47 16.75 5.78
CA ARG A 115 -3.15 15.99 6.84
C ARG A 115 -2.44 14.67 7.15
N ALA A 116 -1.99 13.95 6.12
CA ALA A 116 -1.28 12.69 6.28
C ALA A 116 0.08 12.89 6.98
N TRP A 117 0.81 13.94 6.60
CA TRP A 117 2.03 14.37 7.31
C TRP A 117 1.75 14.68 8.79
N ALA A 118 0.78 15.56 9.07
CA ALA A 118 0.43 15.94 10.43
C ALA A 118 -0.14 14.80 11.29
N TRP A 119 -0.56 13.69 10.67
CA TRP A 119 -1.02 12.48 11.35
C TRP A 119 0.14 11.54 11.68
N SER A 120 1.03 11.32 10.71
CA SER A 120 2.12 10.32 10.79
C SER A 120 3.36 10.82 11.54
N THR A 121 3.47 12.12 11.84
CA THR A 121 4.58 12.70 12.62
C THR A 121 4.21 13.06 14.06
N ARG A 122 3.13 12.49 14.60
CA ARG A 122 2.68 12.74 15.98
C ARG A 122 3.36 11.84 16.98
#